data_AF-A0A964CZN7-F1
#
_entry.id   AF-A0A964CZN7-F1
#
_cell.length_a   1.000
_cell.length_b   1.000
_cell.length_c   1.000
_cell.angle_alpha   90.00
_cell.angle_beta   90.00
_cell.angle_gamma   90.00
#
_symmetry.space_group_name_H-M   'P 1'
#
loop_
_entity.id
_entity.type
_entity.pdbx_description
1 polymer ?
#
loop_
_entity_poly.entity_id
_entity_poly.type
_entity_poly.pdbx_seq_one_letter_code
_entity_poly.pdbx_strand_id
1 'polypeptide(L)'
;MIHTTVILAMSADGKITDTALTAARFGSANDKSHLEQQVAASDAVLFGNGTLRAYGTTLRVFSPDLLEQRKLQGKPPQPVQIVCSRSRKFDPNWRFFQQPVPRWLLTGNDTDVSNRLEARSTIDELSCGTGILPVAEHGLEARSTIDE
;
A
#
# COMPACT_ATOMS: atom_id res chain seq x y z
N MET A 1 3.57 -1.00 -23.11
CA MET A 1 3.99 0.36 -22.67
C MET A 1 3.45 0.55 -21.27
N ILE A 2 4.27 0.97 -20.32
CA ILE A 2 3.82 1.24 -18.94
C ILE A 2 3.18 2.63 -18.93
N HIS A 3 1.96 2.75 -18.39
CA HIS A 3 1.25 4.01 -18.27
C HIS A 3 0.99 4.31 -16.80
N THR A 4 1.27 5.55 -16.39
CA THR A 4 1.06 6.00 -15.01
C THR A 4 0.18 7.24 -15.01
N THR A 5 -0.93 7.18 -14.28
CA THR A 5 -1.81 8.32 -14.03
C THR A 5 -1.63 8.78 -12.59
N VAL A 6 -1.51 10.09 -12.37
CA VAL A 6 -1.51 10.69 -11.03
C VAL A 6 -2.85 11.39 -10.81
N ILE A 7 -3.52 11.06 -9.71
CA ILE A 7 -4.82 11.63 -9.35
C ILE A 7 -4.65 12.36 -8.02
N LEU A 8 -5.03 13.63 -8.01
CA LEU A 8 -4.83 14.52 -6.88
C LEU A 8 -6.13 15.26 -6.60
N ALA A 9 -6.54 15.24 -5.33
CA ALA A 9 -7.48 16.21 -4.79
C ALA A 9 -6.66 17.18 -3.94
N MET A 10 -6.85 18.48 -4.16
CA MET A 10 -6.12 19.52 -3.44
C MET A 10 -7.03 20.71 -3.12
N SER A 11 -6.66 21.45 -2.07
CA SER A 11 -7.23 22.75 -1.78
C SER A 11 -6.91 23.78 -2.87
N ALA A 12 -7.62 24.91 -2.86
CA ALA A 12 -7.38 26.01 -3.80
C ALA A 12 -5.95 26.57 -3.74
N ASP A 13 -5.29 26.49 -2.58
CA ASP A 13 -3.89 26.91 -2.38
C ASP A 13 -2.86 25.79 -2.65
N GLY A 14 -3.29 24.65 -3.22
CA GLY A 14 -2.39 23.59 -3.67
C GLY A 14 -1.93 22.60 -2.60
N LYS A 15 -2.66 22.48 -1.49
CA LYS A 15 -2.32 21.54 -0.42
C LYS A 15 -3.11 20.25 -0.54
N ILE A 16 -2.43 19.14 -0.31
CA ILE A 16 -3.02 17.79 -0.34
C ILE A 16 -3.31 17.23 1.06
N THR A 17 -2.86 17.91 2.11
CA THR A 17 -3.04 17.55 3.52
C THR A 17 -2.84 18.80 4.41
N ASP A 18 -3.16 18.69 5.69
CA ASP A 18 -2.88 19.71 6.70
C ASP A 18 -1.43 19.61 7.24
N THR A 19 -1.06 20.52 8.13
CA THR A 19 0.28 20.54 8.74
C THR A 19 0.53 19.37 9.69
N ALA A 20 -0.52 18.70 10.15
CA ALA A 20 -0.45 17.53 11.02
C ALA A 20 -0.42 16.21 10.22
N LEU A 21 -0.39 16.28 8.88
CA LEU A 21 -0.41 15.13 7.96
C LEU A 21 -1.59 14.19 8.21
N THR A 22 -2.74 14.74 8.59
CA THR A 22 -3.95 13.95 8.83
C THR A 22 -4.64 13.59 7.52
N ALA A 23 -5.57 12.62 7.60
CA ALA A 23 -6.40 12.24 6.47
C ALA A 23 -7.15 13.47 5.92
N ALA A 24 -6.98 13.75 4.64
CA ALA A 24 -7.67 14.86 3.98
C ALA A 24 -9.19 14.70 4.07
N ARG A 25 -9.87 15.80 4.43
CA ARG A 25 -11.33 15.84 4.67
C ARG A 25 -12.11 16.68 3.65
N PHE A 26 -11.45 17.23 2.64
CA PHE A 26 -12.05 18.13 1.66
C PHE A 26 -12.62 17.42 0.40
N GLY A 27 -12.46 16.10 0.27
CA GLY A 27 -13.01 15.35 -0.86
C GLY A 27 -14.52 15.10 -0.74
N SER A 28 -15.27 15.39 -1.80
CA SER A 28 -16.70 15.14 -1.91
C SER A 28 -17.04 13.68 -2.21
N ALA A 29 -18.33 13.33 -2.18
CA ALA A 29 -18.78 12.01 -2.62
C ALA A 29 -18.51 11.77 -4.11
N ASN A 30 -18.61 12.82 -4.94
CA ASN A 30 -18.32 12.74 -6.36
C ASN A 30 -16.83 12.47 -6.60
N ASP A 31 -15.94 13.11 -5.83
CA ASP A 31 -14.49 12.89 -5.93
C ASP A 31 -14.13 11.45 -5.56
N LYS A 32 -14.79 10.88 -4.54
CA LYS A 32 -14.59 9.48 -4.13
C LYS A 32 -15.06 8.50 -5.21
N SER A 33 -16.22 8.75 -5.80
CA SER A 33 -16.74 7.94 -6.92
C SER A 33 -15.81 8.00 -8.13
N HIS A 34 -15.33 9.21 -8.47
CA HIS A 34 -14.37 9.39 -9.56
C HIS A 34 -13.05 8.66 -9.27
N LEU A 35 -12.52 8.77 -8.05
CA LEU A 35 -11.32 8.05 -7.65
C LEU A 35 -11.51 6.53 -7.75
N GLU A 36 -12.67 6.00 -7.36
CA GLU A 36 -12.97 4.57 -7.49
C GLU A 36 -12.97 4.12 -8.95
N GLN A 37 -13.55 4.90 -9.87
CA GLN A 37 -13.52 4.61 -11.31
C GLN A 37 -12.08 4.50 -11.83
N GLN A 38 -11.20 5.40 -11.40
CA GLN A 38 -9.79 5.36 -11.79
C GLN A 38 -9.05 4.16 -11.19
N VAL A 39 -9.34 3.82 -9.93
CA VAL A 39 -8.84 2.59 -9.28
C VAL A 39 -9.30 1.36 -10.07
N ALA A 40 -10.57 1.31 -10.47
CA ALA A 40 -11.14 0.20 -11.23
C ALA A 40 -10.56 0.07 -12.65
N ALA A 41 -10.15 1.16 -13.29
CA ALA A 41 -9.49 1.12 -14.59
C ALA A 41 -8.04 0.62 -14.52
N SER A 42 -7.38 0.84 -13.37
CA SER A 42 -5.95 0.58 -13.17
C SER A 42 -5.64 -0.90 -12.89
N ASP A 43 -4.42 -1.34 -13.18
CA ASP A 43 -3.93 -2.67 -12.82
C ASP A 43 -3.35 -2.70 -11.40
N ALA A 44 -2.74 -1.57 -10.99
CA ALA A 44 -2.21 -1.34 -9.66
C ALA A 44 -2.42 0.11 -9.21
N VAL A 45 -2.45 0.31 -7.90
CA VAL A 45 -2.54 1.62 -7.24
C VAL A 45 -1.32 1.78 -6.35
N LEU A 46 -0.59 2.89 -6.54
CA LEU A 46 0.62 3.21 -5.77
C LEU A 46 0.34 4.36 -4.80
N PHE A 47 0.72 4.21 -3.54
CA PHE A 47 0.64 5.28 -2.55
C PHE A 47 1.72 5.17 -1.47
N GLY A 48 1.98 6.29 -0.79
CA GLY A 48 3.04 6.37 0.22
C GLY A 48 2.58 5.87 1.61
N ASN A 49 3.55 5.43 2.42
CA ASN A 49 3.31 5.06 3.82
C ASN A 49 2.74 6.22 4.67
N GLY A 50 3.02 7.48 4.32
CA GLY A 50 2.41 8.64 4.97
C GLY A 50 0.89 8.65 4.80
N THR A 51 0.41 8.42 3.57
CA THR A 51 -1.02 8.27 3.28
C THR A 51 -1.60 7.06 4.00
N LEU A 52 -0.90 5.92 3.99
CA LEU A 52 -1.36 4.74 4.69
C LEU A 52 -1.50 4.98 6.21
N ARG A 53 -0.54 5.67 6.82
CA ARG A 53 -0.59 6.04 8.25
C ARG A 53 -1.74 6.96 8.56
N ALA A 54 -2.01 7.94 7.70
CA ALA A 54 -3.08 8.92 7.91
C ALA A 54 -4.47 8.28 7.81
N TYR A 55 -4.68 7.35 6.86
CA TYR A 55 -5.99 6.75 6.59
C TYR A 55 -6.20 5.37 7.23
N GLY A 56 -5.12 4.62 7.46
CA GLY A 56 -5.13 3.24 7.96
C GLY A 56 -5.73 2.20 7.01
N THR A 57 -6.03 2.58 5.76
CA THR A 57 -6.79 1.76 4.80
C THR A 57 -6.46 2.16 3.35
N THR A 58 -6.92 1.38 2.37
CA THR A 58 -6.95 1.80 0.97
C THR A 58 -8.38 1.80 0.39
N LEU A 59 -8.55 2.48 -0.74
CA LEU A 59 -9.78 2.45 -1.54
C LEU A 59 -9.81 1.15 -2.37
N ARG A 60 -10.91 0.42 -2.22
CA ARG A 60 -11.20 -0.80 -2.98
C ARG A 60 -12.26 -0.49 -4.02
N VAL A 61 -12.34 -1.29 -5.07
CA VAL A 61 -13.49 -1.27 -5.97
C VAL A 61 -14.66 -1.96 -5.25
N PHE A 62 -15.73 -1.23 -4.98
CA PHE A 62 -16.94 -1.72 -4.31
C PHE A 62 -18.17 -1.65 -5.21
N SER A 63 -18.20 -0.74 -6.19
CA SER A 63 -19.28 -0.61 -7.15
C SER A 63 -19.46 -1.92 -7.95
N PRO A 64 -20.66 -2.53 -7.95
CA PRO A 64 -20.92 -3.74 -8.72
C PRO A 64 -20.63 -3.57 -10.22
N ASP A 65 -20.99 -2.43 -10.78
CA ASP A 65 -20.79 -2.13 -12.20
C ASP A 65 -19.29 -2.09 -12.56
N LEU A 66 -18.47 -1.51 -11.69
CA LEU A 66 -17.02 -1.47 -11.88
C LEU A 66 -16.38 -2.85 -11.73
N LEU A 67 -16.88 -3.68 -10.81
CA LEU A 67 -16.43 -5.07 -10.65
C LEU A 67 -16.78 -5.92 -11.88
N GLU A 68 -18.00 -5.75 -12.42
CA GLU A 68 -18.42 -6.41 -13.65
C GLU A 68 -17.59 -5.95 -14.84
N GLN A 69 -17.33 -4.65 -14.97
CA GLN A 69 -16.47 -4.11 -16.01
C GLN A 69 -15.06 -4.72 -15.97
N ARG A 70 -14.46 -4.84 -14.77
CA ARG A 70 -13.15 -5.49 -14.62
C ARG A 70 -13.20 -6.97 -15.00
N LYS A 71 -14.27 -7.68 -14.62
CA LYS A 71 -14.49 -9.08 -14.98
C LYS A 71 -14.58 -9.25 -16.51
N LEU A 72 -15.33 -8.40 -17.19
CA LEU A 72 -15.44 -8.41 -18.66
C LEU A 72 -14.11 -8.14 -19.35
N GLN A 73 -13.23 -7.35 -18.72
CA GLN A 73 -11.87 -7.10 -19.18
C GLN A 73 -10.87 -8.22 -18.82
N GLY A 74 -11.30 -9.30 -18.16
CA GLY A 74 -10.43 -10.39 -17.71
C GLY A 74 -9.47 -9.99 -16.57
N LYS A 75 -9.75 -8.89 -15.86
CA LYS A 75 -8.93 -8.40 -14.75
C LYS A 75 -9.40 -8.99 -13.41
N PRO A 76 -8.52 -9.13 -12.40
CA PRO A 76 -8.92 -9.45 -11.03
C PRO A 76 -9.91 -8.41 -10.49
N PRO A 77 -10.82 -8.77 -9.57
CA PRO A 77 -11.84 -7.85 -9.04
C PRO A 77 -11.23 -6.63 -8.35
N GLN A 78 -10.02 -6.75 -7.81
CA GLN A 78 -9.30 -5.67 -7.14
C GLN A 78 -7.94 -5.44 -7.81
N PRO A 79 -7.52 -4.19 -8.05
CA PRO A 79 -6.17 -3.88 -8.49
C PRO A 79 -5.17 -4.09 -7.36
N VAL A 80 -3.90 -4.34 -7.70
CA VAL A 80 -2.81 -4.50 -6.73
C VAL A 80 -2.57 -3.20 -5.98
N GLN A 81 -2.54 -3.26 -4.66
CA GLN A 81 -2.32 -2.10 -3.79
C GLN A 81 -0.84 -2.07 -3.38
N ILE A 82 -0.09 -1.10 -3.89
CA ILE A 82 1.34 -0.98 -3.72
C ILE A 82 1.63 0.18 -2.75
N VAL A 83 2.26 -0.15 -1.62
CA VAL A 83 2.66 0.84 -0.62
C VAL A 83 4.15 1.07 -0.71
N CYS A 84 4.56 2.30 -1.01
CA CYS A 84 5.96 2.72 -0.99
C CYS A 84 6.33 3.31 0.37
N SER A 85 7.40 2.79 0.96
CA SER A 85 7.98 3.31 2.18
C SER A 85 9.50 3.28 2.09
N ARG A 86 10.18 4.25 2.71
CA ARG A 86 11.63 4.14 2.88
C ARG A 86 12.02 3.13 3.96
N SER A 87 11.17 2.93 4.97
CA SER A 87 11.41 2.01 6.09
C SER A 87 10.42 0.85 6.09
N ARG A 88 10.78 -0.26 6.72
CA ARG A 88 9.90 -1.44 6.90
C ARG A 88 8.90 -1.31 8.06
N LYS A 89 8.65 -0.09 8.54
CA LYS A 89 7.77 0.17 9.69
C LYS A 89 6.31 0.34 9.26
N PHE A 90 5.53 -0.73 9.38
CA PHE A 90 4.09 -0.77 9.18
C PHE A 90 3.41 -1.28 10.45
N ASP A 91 2.26 -0.72 10.81
CA ASP A 91 1.44 -1.26 11.90
C ASP A 91 0.58 -2.41 11.34
N PRO A 92 0.80 -3.67 11.79
CA PRO A 92 0.05 -4.81 11.28
C PRO A 92 -1.45 -4.73 11.59
N ASN A 93 -1.85 -3.89 12.55
CA ASN A 93 -3.26 -3.73 12.94
C ASN A 93 -4.04 -2.78 12.02
N TRP A 94 -3.40 -2.13 11.04
CA TRP A 94 -4.12 -1.29 10.08
C TRP A 94 -5.14 -2.08 9.27
N ARG A 95 -6.31 -1.46 9.04
CA ARG A 95 -7.41 -2.04 8.24
C ARG A 95 -6.95 -2.45 6.84
N PHE A 96 -5.95 -1.75 6.29
CA PHE A 96 -5.30 -2.12 5.04
C PHE A 96 -4.88 -3.60 4.95
N PHE A 97 -4.34 -4.17 6.04
CA PHE A 97 -3.90 -5.58 6.06
C PHE A 97 -5.07 -6.57 6.19
N GLN A 98 -6.23 -6.10 6.63
CA GLN A 98 -7.44 -6.91 6.82
C GLN A 98 -8.36 -6.87 5.58
N GLN A 99 -8.17 -5.91 4.67
CA GLN A 99 -8.96 -5.77 3.45
C GLN A 99 -8.70 -6.92 2.46
N PRO A 100 -9.69 -7.39 1.69
CA PRO A 100 -9.50 -8.44 0.69
C PRO A 100 -8.97 -7.85 -0.63
N VAL A 101 -7.72 -7.36 -0.60
CA VAL A 101 -7.02 -6.80 -1.77
C VAL A 101 -5.64 -7.45 -1.91
N PRO A 102 -5.18 -7.70 -3.15
CA PRO A 102 -3.77 -8.03 -3.38
C PRO A 102 -2.90 -6.82 -3.01
N ARG A 103 -1.79 -7.06 -2.33
CA ARG A 103 -0.96 -6.01 -1.76
C ARG A 103 0.53 -6.28 -1.95
N TRP A 104 1.29 -5.24 -2.27
CA TRP A 104 2.76 -5.24 -2.33
C TRP A 104 3.30 -4.12 -1.44
N LEU A 105 4.36 -4.41 -0.68
CA LEU A 105 5.07 -3.42 0.12
C LEU A 105 6.45 -3.19 -0.51
N LEU A 106 6.67 -1.98 -1.03
CA LEU A 106 7.95 -1.57 -1.58
C LEU A 106 8.71 -0.80 -0.51
N THR A 107 9.82 -1.37 -0.05
CA THR A 107 10.66 -0.77 0.99
C THR A 107 12.05 -0.47 0.46
N GLY A 108 12.67 0.61 0.93
CA GLY A 108 14.08 0.84 0.67
C GLY A 108 14.93 -0.31 1.23
N ASN A 109 16.05 -0.57 0.57
CA ASN A 109 17.11 -1.40 1.15
C ASN A 109 17.75 -0.54 2.26
N ASP A 110 17.53 -0.91 3.53
CA ASP A 110 18.29 -0.34 4.65
C ASP A 110 19.75 -0.77 4.49
N THR A 111 20.49 -0.10 3.61
CA THR A 111 21.94 0.02 3.69
C THR A 111 22.19 1.41 4.26
N ASP A 112 22.46 1.46 5.56
CA ASP A 112 23.12 2.52 6.32
C ASP A 112 22.94 3.98 5.83
N VAL A 113 22.29 4.81 6.66
CA VAL A 113 21.92 6.22 6.38
C VAL A 113 23.13 7.16 6.51
N SER A 114 24.31 6.75 6.05
CA SER A 114 25.56 7.51 6.26
C SER A 114 26.13 8.18 5.01
N ASN A 115 25.64 7.90 3.80
CA ASN A 115 26.07 8.64 2.59
C ASN A 115 24.89 9.23 1.83
N ARG A 116 24.71 10.55 2.02
CA ARG A 116 23.90 11.40 1.15
C ARG A 116 24.56 11.48 -0.22
N LEU A 117 23.73 11.37 -1.26
CA LEU A 117 24.00 11.48 -2.71
C LEU A 117 24.21 10.11 -3.37
N GLU A 118 23.51 9.89 -4.49
CA GLU A 118 23.54 8.71 -5.37
C GLU A 118 22.66 7.50 -4.97
N ALA A 119 21.35 7.70 -4.80
CA ALA A 119 20.41 6.58 -4.89
C ALA A 119 20.08 6.30 -6.38
N ARG A 120 20.99 5.59 -7.07
CA ARG A 120 20.67 4.94 -8.35
C ARG A 120 19.71 3.78 -8.07
N SER A 121 18.55 3.84 -8.72
CA SER A 121 17.48 2.85 -8.64
C SER A 121 17.98 1.47 -9.03
N THR A 122 18.13 0.58 -8.04
CA THR A 122 18.17 -0.86 -8.27
C THR A 122 16.82 -1.39 -7.82
N ILE A 123 15.96 -1.69 -8.78
CA ILE A 123 14.79 -2.54 -8.53
C ILE A 123 15.37 -3.95 -8.43
N ASP A 124 15.59 -4.42 -7.20
CA ASP A 124 15.85 -5.83 -6.95
C ASP A 124 14.85 -6.38 -5.93
N GLU A 125 14.35 -7.55 -6.30
CA GLU A 125 13.44 -8.47 -5.61
C GLU A 125 11.98 -8.05 -5.38
N LEU A 126 11.16 -8.35 -6.40
CA LEU A 126 9.83 -8.92 -6.21
C LEU A 126 9.97 -10.22 -5.39
N SER A 127 9.57 -10.22 -4.12
CA SER A 127 9.21 -11.47 -3.44
C SER A 127 7.70 -11.63 -3.46
N CYS A 128 7.26 -12.49 -4.37
CA CYS A 128 5.90 -12.98 -4.50
C CYS A 128 5.61 -13.92 -3.32
N GLY A 129 4.76 -13.49 -2.38
CA GLY A 129 4.42 -14.29 -1.21
C GLY A 129 2.95 -14.13 -0.81
N THR A 130 2.09 -14.96 -1.39
CA THR A 130 0.83 -15.33 -0.74
C THR A 130 1.20 -16.20 0.45
N GLY A 131 1.06 -15.72 1.69
CA GLY A 131 1.29 -16.58 2.85
C GLY A 131 1.52 -15.83 4.17
N ILE A 132 0.45 -15.76 4.97
CA ILE A 132 0.39 -16.06 6.41
C ILE A 132 1.49 -15.46 7.32
N LEU A 133 1.03 -14.62 8.27
CA LEU A 133 1.74 -14.23 9.51
C LEU A 133 2.44 -15.42 10.18
N PRO A 134 3.59 -15.18 10.81
CA PRO A 134 3.63 -15.48 12.24
C PRO A 134 4.10 -14.28 13.06
N VAL A 135 3.28 -13.93 14.05
CA VAL A 135 3.70 -13.22 15.25
C VAL A 135 4.37 -14.24 16.16
N ALA A 136 5.61 -13.98 16.58
CA ALA A 136 6.12 -14.37 17.90
C ALA A 136 7.47 -13.68 18.16
N GLU A 137 7.45 -12.60 18.93
CA GLU A 137 8.60 -12.24 19.76
C GLU A 137 8.47 -13.01 21.07
N HIS A 138 9.46 -13.84 21.40
CA HIS A 138 10.18 -13.82 22.69
C HIS A 138 11.12 -15.03 22.74
N GLY A 139 12.41 -14.74 22.93
CA GLY A 139 13.39 -15.73 23.31
C GLY A 139 13.12 -16.21 24.73
N LEU A 140 13.06 -17.53 24.91
CA LEU A 140 13.37 -18.16 26.18
C LEU A 140 14.04 -19.49 25.86
N GLU A 141 15.31 -19.62 26.27
CA GLU A 141 16.06 -20.86 26.24
C GLU A 141 15.37 -21.94 27.09
N ALA A 142 15.31 -23.15 26.57
CA ALA A 142 15.26 -24.34 27.41
C ALA A 142 16.02 -25.49 26.72
N ARG A 143 17.11 -25.89 27.39
CA ARG A 143 18.05 -26.96 27.07
C ARG A 143 17.33 -28.31 26.89
N SER A 144 17.74 -29.09 25.90
CA SER A 144 17.54 -30.55 25.91
C SER A 144 18.76 -31.23 26.53
N THR A 145 18.50 -32.04 27.55
CA THR A 145 19.46 -32.91 28.23
C THR A 145 18.99 -34.35 27.98
N ILE A 146 19.88 -35.11 27.32
CA ILE A 146 20.10 -36.56 27.36
C ILE A 146 19.28 -37.49 26.43
N ASP A 147 20.10 -38.34 25.79
CA ASP A 147 19.93 -39.53 24.97
C ASP A 147 19.10 -40.69 25.56
N GLU A 148 18.74 -41.59 24.63
CA GLU A 148 18.19 -42.97 24.73
C GLU A 148 16.77 -43.19 25.29
#